data_AF-A0A538RVB8-F1
#
_entry.id   AF-A0A538RVB8-F1
#
_cell.length_a   1.000
_cell.length_b   1.000
_cell.length_c   1.000
_cell.angle_alpha   90.00
_cell.angle_beta   90.00
_cell.angle_gamma   90.00
#
_symmetry.space_group_name_H-M   'P 1'
#
loop_
_entity.id
_entity.type
_entity.pdbx_description
1 polymer ?
#
loop_
_entity_poly.entity_id
_entity_poly.type
_entity_poly.pdbx_seq_one_letter_code
_entity_poly.pdbx_strand_id
1 'polypeptide(L)'
;MADYYGDGRLDLIAGGDCCQEGCFYVFRRLKDGGFAPRQRVKPVFPPEQFGRVETDTMRSRIAVADLNGDGKPDVLIGADQRICRWKTLGVVYGPLAGKDELTVQRMWPEGQEPFAPMSLSTNPVLADWDGDGLPDLILGLGERTKDGWRSRGVYWCRNV
;
A
#
# COMPACT_ATOMS: atom_id res chain seq x y z
N MET A 1 -9.62 5.92 -2.74
CA MET A 1 -9.71 7.40 -2.77
C MET A 1 -9.16 7.92 -1.47
N ALA A 2 -8.37 8.98 -1.48
CA ALA A 2 -7.82 9.63 -0.29
C ALA A 2 -7.35 11.04 -0.66
N ASP A 3 -7.17 11.94 0.32
CA ASP A 3 -6.54 13.24 0.09
C ASP A 3 -5.02 13.09 0.01
N TYR A 4 -4.52 12.64 -1.15
CA TYR A 4 -3.10 12.32 -1.36
C TYR A 4 -2.23 13.58 -1.39
N TYR A 5 -2.79 14.71 -1.85
CA TYR A 5 -2.07 15.98 -1.91
C TYR A 5 -2.23 16.84 -0.64
N GLY A 6 -3.07 16.43 0.32
CA GLY A 6 -3.34 17.21 1.53
C GLY A 6 -4.05 18.54 1.24
N ASP A 7 -4.88 18.59 0.19
CA ASP A 7 -5.53 19.81 -0.29
C ASP A 7 -7.06 19.85 -0.02
N GLY A 8 -7.52 18.91 0.82
CA GLY A 8 -8.90 18.77 1.28
C GLY A 8 -9.83 18.11 0.25
N ARG A 9 -9.30 17.59 -0.86
CA ARG A 9 -10.08 16.90 -1.90
C ARG A 9 -9.64 15.46 -2.02
N LEU A 10 -10.61 14.54 -2.12
CA LEU A 10 -10.31 13.14 -2.36
C LEU A 10 -9.81 12.93 -3.80
N ASP A 11 -8.60 12.40 -3.92
CA ASP A 11 -7.96 11.97 -5.16
C ASP A 11 -8.31 10.51 -5.49
N LEU A 12 -8.19 10.14 -6.77
CA LEU A 12 -8.23 8.74 -7.16
C LEU A 12 -6.81 8.17 -7.11
N ILE A 13 -6.67 7.04 -6.43
CA ILE A 13 -5.43 6.25 -6.39
C ILE A 13 -5.76 4.88 -6.95
N ALA A 14 -4.97 4.44 -7.93
CA ALA A 14 -5.14 3.15 -8.58
C ALA A 14 -3.84 2.35 -8.50
N GLY A 15 -3.92 1.12 -8.00
CA GLY A 15 -2.81 0.18 -8.08
C GLY A 15 -2.43 -0.10 -9.53
N GLY A 16 -1.16 -0.42 -9.74
CA GLY A 16 -0.64 -0.96 -11.00
C GLY A 16 -0.87 -2.47 -11.07
N ASP A 17 -1.12 -2.97 -12.27
CA ASP A 17 -1.08 -4.40 -12.57
C ASP A 17 0.27 -4.77 -13.22
N CYS A 18 0.54 -6.06 -13.34
CA CYS A 18 1.78 -6.58 -13.90
C CYS A 18 2.09 -6.00 -15.29
N CYS A 19 3.39 -5.89 -15.59
CA CYS A 19 3.99 -5.48 -16.86
C CYS A 19 4.09 -3.96 -17.11
N GLN A 20 3.86 -3.13 -16.08
CA GLN A 20 4.32 -1.74 -16.06
C GLN A 20 5.07 -1.51 -14.74
N GLU A 21 6.33 -1.05 -14.81
CA GLU A 21 7.27 -1.10 -13.68
C GLU A 21 6.63 -0.59 -12.38
N GLY A 22 6.40 -1.48 -11.42
CA GLY A 22 6.31 -1.23 -9.99
C GLY A 22 5.33 -0.19 -9.46
N CYS A 23 4.52 0.47 -10.28
CA CYS A 23 3.96 1.77 -9.91
C CYS A 23 2.52 1.67 -9.38
N PHE A 24 2.06 2.80 -8.86
CA PHE A 24 0.64 3.11 -8.76
C PHE A 24 0.40 4.47 -9.41
N TYR A 25 -0.86 4.80 -9.67
CA TYR A 25 -1.25 6.04 -10.32
C TYR A 25 -2.07 6.90 -9.39
N VAL A 26 -1.82 8.21 -9.44
CA VAL A 26 -2.60 9.21 -8.74
C VAL A 26 -3.24 10.12 -9.77
N PHE A 27 -4.54 10.35 -9.61
CA PHE A 27 -5.29 11.35 -10.37
C PHE A 27 -5.72 12.42 -9.38
N ARG A 28 -5.01 13.55 -9.40
CA ARG A 28 -5.30 14.67 -8.52
C ARG A 28 -6.66 15.26 -8.82
N ARG A 29 -7.49 15.45 -7.80
CA ARG A 29 -8.78 16.12 -7.96
C ARG A 29 -8.61 17.64 -8.01
N LEU A 30 -9.08 18.23 -9.10
CA LEU A 30 -9.02 19.65 -9.37
C LEU A 30 -10.22 20.38 -8.74
N LYS A 31 -10.10 21.70 -8.58
CA LYS A 31 -11.14 22.54 -7.96
C LYS A 31 -12.44 22.59 -8.75
N ASP A 32 -12.37 22.37 -10.06
CA ASP A 32 -13.51 22.31 -10.97
C ASP A 32 -14.24 20.94 -10.94
N GLY A 33 -13.76 20.01 -10.11
CA GLY A 33 -14.31 18.65 -9.99
C GLY A 33 -13.71 17.65 -10.96
N GLY A 34 -12.88 18.09 -11.92
CA GLY A 34 -12.13 17.23 -12.83
C GLY A 34 -10.90 16.59 -12.17
N PHE A 35 -10.14 15.85 -12.98
CA PHE A 35 -8.88 15.23 -12.57
C PHE A 35 -7.71 15.72 -13.44
N ALA A 36 -6.56 15.94 -12.81
CA ALA A 36 -5.31 16.18 -13.52
C ALA A 36 -4.91 14.95 -14.36
N PRO A 37 -4.00 15.13 -15.35
CA PRO A 37 -3.38 13.99 -16.03
C PRO A 37 -2.80 12.99 -15.03
N ARG A 38 -2.81 11.69 -15.39
CA ARG A 38 -2.30 10.63 -14.50
C ARG A 38 -0.86 10.95 -14.07
N GLN A 39 -0.62 10.96 -12.78
CA GLN A 39 0.73 10.90 -12.23
C GLN A 39 1.09 9.43 -12.02
N ARG A 40 2.29 9.04 -12.46
CA ARG A 40 2.87 7.73 -12.14
C ARG A 40 3.75 7.89 -10.91
N VAL A 41 3.52 7.08 -9.88
CA VAL A 41 4.32 7.08 -8.66
C VAL A 41 5.03 5.74 -8.55
N LYS A 42 6.36 5.77 -8.48
CA LYS A 42 7.23 4.61 -8.42
C LYS A 42 7.70 4.39 -6.98
N PRO A 43 7.30 3.31 -6.31
CA PRO A 43 7.89 2.90 -5.06
C PRO A 43 9.32 2.39 -5.30
N VAL A 44 10.22 2.84 -4.43
CA VAL A 44 11.63 2.47 -4.40
C VAL A 44 11.85 1.65 -3.15
N PHE A 45 12.30 0.41 -3.31
CA PHE A 45 12.55 -0.54 -2.22
C PHE A 45 14.04 -0.61 -1.94
N PRO A 46 14.53 -0.07 -0.80
CA PRO A 46 15.94 -0.12 -0.48
C PRO A 46 16.42 -1.55 -0.23
N PRO A 47 17.48 -2.03 -0.91
CA PRO A 47 17.97 -3.41 -0.78
C PRO A 47 18.37 -3.81 0.64
N GLU A 48 18.78 -2.86 1.47
CA GLU A 48 19.12 -3.08 2.87
C GLU A 48 17.92 -3.49 3.74
N GLN A 49 16.69 -3.14 3.32
CA GLN A 49 15.47 -3.51 4.02
C GLN A 49 14.75 -4.71 3.39
N PHE A 50 14.80 -4.80 2.05
CA PHE A 50 13.97 -5.72 1.27
C PHE A 50 14.76 -6.76 0.48
N GLY A 51 16.09 -6.65 0.44
CA GLY A 51 16.90 -7.39 -0.52
C GLY A 51 16.55 -7.01 -1.96
N ARG A 52 16.70 -7.96 -2.89
CA ARG A 52 16.32 -7.75 -4.29
C ARG A 52 14.80 -7.83 -4.45
N VAL A 53 14.18 -6.70 -4.77
CA VAL A 53 12.75 -6.62 -5.15
C VAL A 53 12.63 -6.44 -6.66
N GLU A 54 11.88 -7.35 -7.29
CA GLU A 54 11.52 -7.22 -8.71
C GLU A 54 10.17 -6.54 -8.82
N THR A 55 10.17 -5.30 -9.31
CA THR A 55 8.96 -4.47 -9.35
C THR A 55 8.24 -4.51 -10.71
N ASP A 56 8.89 -5.01 -11.76
CA ASP A 56 8.36 -5.02 -13.15
C ASP A 56 7.06 -5.80 -13.33
N THR A 57 6.81 -6.72 -12.41
CA THR A 57 5.65 -7.62 -12.43
C THR A 57 4.72 -7.34 -11.24
N MET A 58 5.01 -6.31 -10.45
CA MET A 58 4.27 -5.98 -9.23
C MET A 58 2.80 -5.67 -9.49
N ARG A 59 1.94 -6.35 -8.75
CA ARG A 59 0.52 -6.02 -8.62
C ARG A 59 0.32 -5.27 -7.32
N SER A 60 0.34 -3.95 -7.39
CA SER A 60 0.32 -3.11 -6.21
C SER A 60 -1.08 -3.03 -5.62
N ARG A 61 -1.15 -3.23 -4.31
CA ARG A 61 -2.34 -3.06 -3.47
C ARG A 61 -2.08 -1.87 -2.59
N ILE A 62 -2.81 -0.79 -2.81
CA ILE A 62 -2.52 0.50 -2.22
C ILE A 62 -3.66 0.92 -1.30
N ALA A 63 -3.32 1.40 -0.11
CA ALA A 63 -4.21 2.20 0.72
C ALA A 63 -3.49 3.49 1.13
N VAL A 64 -4.26 4.54 1.39
CA VAL A 64 -3.74 5.86 1.75
C VAL A 64 -4.58 6.39 2.91
N ALA A 65 -3.92 6.75 4.01
CA ALA A 65 -4.48 7.37 5.20
C ALA A 65 -3.35 8.03 6.00
N ASP A 66 -3.69 8.86 6.98
CA ASP A 66 -2.71 9.33 7.98
C ASP A 66 -2.50 8.21 9.01
N LEU A 67 -1.44 7.41 8.83
CA LEU A 67 -1.18 6.21 9.62
C LEU A 67 -0.49 6.56 10.94
N ASN A 68 0.34 7.59 10.95
CA ASN A 68 1.13 7.99 12.12
C ASN A 68 0.51 9.16 12.92
N GLY A 69 -0.62 9.71 12.48
CA GLY A 69 -1.35 10.78 13.15
C GLY A 69 -0.74 12.17 12.98
N ASP A 70 0.12 12.39 11.99
CA ASP A 70 0.80 13.68 11.76
C ASP A 70 -0.02 14.68 10.92
N GLY A 71 -1.24 14.29 10.52
CA GLY A 71 -2.14 15.07 9.69
C GLY A 71 -1.80 15.04 8.20
N LYS A 72 -0.85 14.21 7.76
CA LYS A 72 -0.47 14.05 6.35
C LYS A 72 -0.84 12.66 5.85
N PRO A 73 -1.16 12.52 4.56
CA PRO A 73 -1.39 11.20 3.98
C PRO A 73 -0.09 10.39 3.93
N ASP A 74 -0.20 9.12 4.28
CA ASP A 74 0.80 8.08 4.12
C ASP A 74 0.31 7.05 3.10
N VAL A 75 1.23 6.26 2.53
CA VAL A 75 0.90 5.19 1.59
C VAL A 75 1.26 3.84 2.18
N LEU A 76 0.26 2.97 2.31
CA LEU A 76 0.46 1.55 2.53
C LEU A 76 0.55 0.82 1.19
N ILE A 77 1.65 0.09 1.00
CA ILE A 77 1.98 -0.64 -0.21
C ILE A 77 2.05 -2.12 0.11
N GLY A 78 1.14 -2.87 -0.50
CA GLY A 78 1.19 -4.32 -0.57
C GLY A 78 1.47 -4.80 -1.99
N ALA A 79 2.01 -6.01 -2.10
CA ALA A 79 2.24 -6.68 -3.36
C ALA A 79 1.85 -8.16 -3.29
N ASP A 80 1.59 -8.77 -4.46
CA ASP A 80 1.50 -10.23 -4.56
C ASP A 80 2.89 -10.85 -4.36
N GLN A 81 3.06 -11.54 -3.23
CA GLN A 81 4.34 -12.09 -2.79
C GLN A 81 4.98 -13.06 -3.80
N ARG A 82 4.18 -13.70 -4.67
CA ARG A 82 4.68 -14.65 -5.67
C ARG A 82 5.58 -13.99 -6.70
N ILE A 83 5.39 -12.71 -6.90
CA ILE A 83 5.97 -11.97 -8.00
C ILE A 83 7.15 -11.13 -7.50
N CYS A 84 6.94 -10.37 -6.42
CA CYS A 84 7.93 -9.41 -5.96
C CYS A 84 8.94 -9.96 -4.94
N ARG A 85 8.79 -11.24 -4.54
CA ARG A 85 9.61 -11.93 -3.52
C ARG A 85 9.71 -11.22 -2.17
N TRP A 86 8.87 -10.22 -1.94
CA TRP A 86 8.78 -9.49 -0.70
C TRP A 86 7.59 -10.00 0.12
N LYS A 87 7.86 -10.27 1.40
CA LYS A 87 6.96 -11.01 2.30
C LYS A 87 6.16 -10.13 3.26
N THR A 88 6.29 -8.80 3.17
CA THR A 88 5.62 -7.89 4.12
C THR A 88 4.95 -6.73 3.39
N LEU A 89 4.22 -5.93 4.15
CA LEU A 89 3.71 -4.63 3.73
C LEU A 89 4.80 -3.59 3.93
N GLY A 90 4.77 -2.56 3.09
CA GLY A 90 5.62 -1.40 3.27
C GLY A 90 4.81 -0.14 3.33
N VAL A 91 5.40 0.84 3.97
CA VAL A 91 4.79 2.12 4.25
C VAL A 91 5.68 3.23 3.73
N VAL A 92 5.05 4.29 3.26
CA VAL A 92 5.70 5.56 2.94
C VAL A 92 4.99 6.62 3.75
N TYR A 93 5.68 7.18 4.73
CA TYR A 93 5.15 8.31 5.48
C TYR A 93 5.24 9.62 4.68
N GLY A 94 4.21 10.44 4.81
CA GLY A 94 4.10 11.74 4.17
C GLY A 94 5.19 12.73 4.61
N PRO A 95 5.30 13.88 3.92
CA PRO A 95 4.45 14.33 2.80
C PRO A 95 4.74 13.60 1.48
N LEU A 96 3.70 13.39 0.68
CA LEU A 96 3.74 12.64 -0.59
C LEU A 96 3.63 13.55 -1.83
N ALA A 97 3.02 14.72 -1.67
CA ALA A 97 2.66 15.61 -2.77
C ALA A 97 3.86 15.95 -3.67
N GLY A 98 3.66 15.81 -4.98
CA GLY A 98 4.65 16.17 -6.00
C GLY A 98 5.83 15.20 -6.14
N LYS A 99 5.83 14.06 -5.43
CA LYS A 99 6.87 13.04 -5.56
C LYS A 99 6.48 12.00 -6.61
N ASP A 100 7.36 11.78 -7.58
CA ASP A 100 7.23 10.69 -8.56
C ASP A 100 7.87 9.39 -8.08
N GLU A 101 8.77 9.47 -7.10
CA GLU A 101 9.37 8.31 -6.44
C GLU A 101 9.15 8.37 -4.93
N LEU A 102 8.81 7.21 -4.35
CA LEU A 102 8.57 7.08 -2.92
C LEU A 102 9.43 5.97 -2.34
N THR A 103 10.34 6.33 -1.43
CA THR A 103 11.17 5.35 -0.72
C THR A 103 10.31 4.62 0.31
N VAL A 104 10.15 3.32 0.11
CA VAL A 104 9.34 2.46 0.96
C VAL A 104 10.15 2.01 2.17
N GLN A 105 9.48 1.94 3.31
CA GLN A 105 10.00 1.35 4.55
C GLN A 105 9.25 0.06 4.85
N ARG A 106 9.90 -0.91 5.50
CA ARG A 106 9.16 -2.06 6.04
C ARG A 106 8.21 -1.55 7.11
N MET A 107 6.99 -2.09 7.08
CA MET A 107 6.01 -1.80 8.11
C MET A 107 6.37 -2.47 9.44
N TRP A 108 6.91 -3.68 9.39
CA TRP A 108 7.45 -4.38 10.56
C TRP A 108 8.91 -4.76 10.36
N PRO A 109 9.69 -4.84 11.45
CA PRO A 109 11.01 -5.46 11.42
C PRO A 109 10.95 -6.87 10.83
N GLU A 110 12.04 -7.30 10.21
CA GLU A 110 12.09 -8.62 9.59
C GLU A 110 11.82 -9.74 10.58
N GLY A 111 10.83 -10.59 10.24
CA GLY A 111 10.44 -11.73 11.07
C GLY A 111 9.51 -11.37 12.24
N GLN A 112 9.09 -10.10 12.34
CA GLN A 112 8.13 -9.63 13.35
C GLN A 112 6.75 -9.29 12.75
N GLU A 113 6.51 -9.71 11.51
CA GLU A 113 5.19 -9.55 10.90
C GLU A 113 4.12 -10.30 11.73
N PRO A 114 2.95 -9.69 12.00
CA PRO A 114 1.90 -10.30 12.82
C PRO A 114 1.17 -11.46 12.12
N PHE A 115 1.58 -11.80 10.89
CA PHE A 115 1.04 -12.86 10.07
C PHE A 115 2.16 -13.61 9.36
N ALA A 116 1.95 -14.91 9.12
CA ALA A 116 2.86 -15.71 8.31
C ALA A 116 2.96 -15.13 6.87
N PRO A 117 4.07 -15.39 6.14
CA PRO A 117 4.21 -14.98 4.75
C PRO A 117 3.03 -15.51 3.91
N MET A 118 2.12 -14.62 3.51
CA MET A 118 0.89 -14.96 2.79
C MET A 118 0.63 -13.97 1.66
N SER A 119 -0.03 -14.42 0.61
CA SER A 119 -0.42 -13.50 -0.46
C SER A 119 -1.58 -12.64 0.00
N LEU A 120 -1.41 -11.32 -0.10
CA LEU A 120 -2.53 -10.40 -0.02
C LEU A 120 -3.54 -10.81 -1.09
N SER A 121 -4.72 -11.20 -0.67
CA SER A 121 -5.78 -11.59 -1.61
C SER A 121 -6.60 -10.36 -2.03
N THR A 122 -6.72 -9.38 -1.14
CA THR A 122 -7.49 -8.14 -1.32
C THR A 122 -6.61 -6.89 -1.16
N ASN A 123 -7.15 -5.73 -1.53
CA ASN A 123 -6.57 -4.46 -1.08
C ASN A 123 -6.65 -4.36 0.45
N PRO A 124 -5.64 -3.77 1.12
CA PRO A 124 -5.73 -3.47 2.54
C PRO A 124 -6.85 -2.45 2.78
N VAL A 125 -7.51 -2.59 3.94
CA VAL A 125 -8.49 -1.62 4.42
C VAL A 125 -7.89 -0.94 5.65
N LEU A 126 -7.94 0.38 5.66
CA LEU A 126 -7.52 1.22 6.77
C LEU A 126 -8.76 1.87 7.38
N ALA A 127 -8.94 1.71 8.68
CA ALA A 127 -10.07 2.29 9.42
C ALA A 127 -9.74 2.34 10.91
N ASP A 128 -10.16 3.40 11.60
CA ASP A 128 -10.15 3.45 13.07
C ASP A 128 -11.21 2.46 13.59
N TRP A 129 -10.79 1.22 13.83
CA TRP A 129 -11.70 0.12 14.15
C TRP A 129 -11.96 0.01 15.66
N ASP A 130 -10.99 0.39 16.49
CA ASP A 130 -11.11 0.39 17.94
C ASP A 130 -11.46 1.76 18.57
N GLY A 131 -11.52 2.82 17.77
CA GLY A 131 -11.97 4.15 18.18
C GLY A 131 -10.89 5.00 18.85
N ASP A 132 -9.60 4.68 18.66
CA ASP A 132 -8.49 5.43 19.26
C ASP A 132 -8.01 6.62 18.42
N GLY A 133 -8.60 6.82 17.25
CA GLY A 133 -8.34 7.95 16.37
C GLY A 133 -7.20 7.74 15.38
N LEU A 134 -6.53 6.58 15.40
CA LEU A 134 -5.55 6.18 14.41
C LEU A 134 -6.11 5.04 13.52
N PRO A 135 -5.71 4.96 12.24
CA PRO A 135 -6.18 3.88 11.38
C PRO A 135 -5.58 2.53 11.77
N ASP A 136 -6.45 1.56 12.03
CA ASP A 136 -6.09 0.15 12.08
C ASP A 136 -6.01 -0.46 10.67
N LEU A 137 -5.36 -1.61 10.58
CA LEU A 137 -5.23 -2.37 9.34
C LEU A 137 -6.08 -3.64 9.36
N ILE A 138 -6.90 -3.81 8.33
CA ILE A 138 -7.70 -5.00 8.08
C ILE A 138 -7.28 -5.63 6.75
N LEU A 139 -6.91 -6.91 6.79
CA LEU A 139 -6.37 -7.66 5.65
C LEU A 139 -7.16 -8.94 5.36
N GLY A 140 -7.52 -9.13 4.09
CA GLY A 140 -7.91 -10.43 3.56
C GLY A 140 -6.69 -11.22 3.11
N LEU A 141 -6.32 -12.26 3.85
CA LEU A 141 -5.16 -13.09 3.54
C LEU A 141 -5.60 -14.41 2.92
N GLY A 142 -4.84 -14.84 1.91
CA GLY A 142 -5.10 -16.09 1.21
C GLY A 142 -3.79 -16.79 0.87
N GLU A 143 -3.93 -18.08 0.60
CA GLU A 143 -2.83 -18.91 0.15
C GLU A 143 -3.23 -19.63 -1.12
N ARG A 144 -2.29 -19.69 -2.07
CA ARG A 144 -2.45 -20.54 -3.24
C ARG A 144 -1.89 -21.92 -2.93
N THR A 145 -2.78 -22.90 -2.88
CA THR A 145 -2.44 -24.31 -2.75
C THR A 145 -2.34 -24.98 -4.13
N LYS A 146 -1.93 -26.25 -4.18
CA LYS A 146 -1.96 -27.05 -5.41
C LYS A 146 -3.36 -27.16 -6.02
N ASP A 147 -4.40 -27.10 -5.18
CA ASP A 147 -5.81 -27.22 -5.58
C ASP A 147 -6.46 -25.87 -5.90
N GLY A 148 -5.69 -24.77 -5.88
CA GLY A 148 -6.19 -23.42 -6.12
C GLY A 148 -6.12 -22.51 -4.90
N TRP A 149 -6.80 -21.37 -4.99
CA TRP A 149 -6.81 -20.34 -3.94
C TRP A 149 -7.67 -20.75 -2.76
N ARG A 150 -7.11 -20.66 -1.55
CA ARG A 150 -7.83 -20.83 -0.30
C ARG A 150 -7.75 -19.53 0.50
N SER A 151 -8.91 -19.01 0.88
CA SER A 151 -8.97 -17.92 1.87
C SER A 151 -8.47 -18.44 3.21
N ARG A 152 -7.62 -17.65 3.88
CA ARG A 152 -7.12 -17.94 5.24
C ARG A 152 -7.86 -17.14 6.30
N GLY A 153 -8.57 -16.08 5.90
CA GLY A 153 -9.44 -15.30 6.78
C GLY A 153 -9.23 -13.80 6.64
N VAL A 154 -9.87 -13.06 7.54
CA VAL A 154 -9.68 -11.63 7.73
C VAL A 154 -8.87 -11.43 9.00
N TYR A 155 -7.83 -10.60 8.92
CA TYR A 155 -6.93 -10.28 10.01
C TYR A 155 -7.06 -8.80 10.33
N TRP A 156 -7.10 -8.47 11.62
CA TRP A 156 -7.07 -7.10 12.13
C TRP A 156 -5.77 -6.90 12.89
N CYS A 157 -5.06 -5.81 12.59
CA CYS A 157 -3.87 -5.37 13.29
C CYS A 157 -4.18 -3.99 13.85
N ARG A 158 -4.13 -3.86 15.18
CA ARG A 158 -4.32 -2.58 15.86
C ARG A 158 -3.10 -1.70 15.62
N ASN A 159 -3.33 -0.52 15.06
CA ASN A 159 -2.36 0.53 14.70
C ASN A 159 -1.14 0.02 13.93
N VAL A 160 -0.69 0.83 12.98
CA VAL A 160 0.28 0.42 11.99
C VAL A 160 1.39 1.42 11.75
#